data_AF-A0A2M7RUI3-F1
#
_entry.id   AF-A0A2M7RUI3-F1
#
_cell.length_a   1.000
_cell.length_b   1.000
_cell.length_c   1.000
_cell.angle_alpha   90.00
_cell.angle_beta   90.00
_cell.angle_gamma   90.00
#
_symmetry.space_group_name_H-M   'P 1'
#
loop_
_entity.id
_entity.type
_entity.pdbx_description
1 polymer ?
#
loop_
_entity_poly.entity_id
_entity_poly.type
_entity_poly.pdbx_seq_one_letter_code
_entity_poly.pdbx_strand_id
1 'polypeptide(L)'
;MFFRHYLLTYFKVYVILSSLKKEQFMPILHASYKDIKKSAKKALRNQSVQSELKTETKKFLELVSSKKMEEAKTQLNYLISQLDKAKSKGILHNNTASRKISRLMKKLKAS
;
A
#
# COMPACT_ATOMS: atom_id res chain seq x y z
N MET A 1 -41.55 -7.26 -20.66
CA MET A 1 -41.24 -8.44 -19.83
C MET A 1 -39.91 -9.13 -20.16
N PHE A 2 -39.23 -8.80 -21.27
CA PHE A 2 -37.99 -9.48 -21.67
C PHE A 2 -36.71 -8.92 -21.00
N PHE A 3 -36.62 -7.61 -20.75
CA PHE A 3 -35.41 -6.97 -20.20
C PHE A 3 -34.96 -7.47 -18.82
N ARG A 4 -35.90 -7.83 -17.93
CA ARG A 4 -35.58 -8.27 -16.57
C ARG A 4 -34.97 -9.67 -16.53
N HIS A 5 -35.33 -10.52 -17.49
CA HIS A 5 -34.74 -11.85 -17.66
C HIS A 5 -33.30 -11.75 -18.16
N TYR A 6 -33.02 -10.90 -19.15
CA TYR A 6 -31.66 -10.66 -19.65
C TYR A 6 -30.72 -10.07 -18.58
N LEU A 7 -31.23 -9.20 -17.70
CA LEU A 7 -30.46 -8.64 -16.58
C LEU A 7 -30.15 -9.68 -15.50
N LEU A 8 -31.13 -10.54 -15.17
CA LEU A 8 -30.97 -11.61 -14.19
C LEU A 8 -30.04 -12.72 -14.68
N THR A 9 -30.07 -13.05 -15.97
CA THR A 9 -29.15 -14.03 -16.57
C THR A 9 -27.73 -13.49 -16.61
N TYR A 10 -27.52 -12.22 -16.98
CA TYR A 10 -26.20 -11.58 -16.91
C TYR A 10 -25.64 -11.53 -15.48
N PHE A 11 -26.48 -11.16 -14.50
CA PHE A 11 -26.08 -11.14 -13.09
C PHE A 11 -25.70 -12.53 -12.59
N LYS A 12 -26.47 -13.56 -12.96
CA LYS A 12 -26.20 -14.96 -12.59
C LYS A 12 -24.91 -15.48 -13.22
N VAL A 13 -24.64 -15.16 -14.48
CA VAL A 13 -23.38 -15.49 -15.19
C VAL A 13 -22.18 -14.77 -14.57
N TYR A 14 -22.32 -13.49 -14.19
CA TYR A 14 -21.26 -12.72 -13.53
C TYR A 14 -20.92 -13.25 -12.13
N VAL A 15 -21.93 -13.64 -11.34
CA VAL A 15 -21.72 -14.25 -10.02
C VAL A 15 -21.05 -15.63 -10.13
N ILE A 16 -21.43 -16.44 -11.13
CA ILE A 16 -20.80 -17.74 -11.42
C ILE A 16 -19.34 -17.56 -11.89
N LEU A 17 -19.07 -16.63 -12.81
CA LEU A 17 -17.70 -16.29 -13.26
C LEU A 17 -16.84 -15.70 -12.14
N SER A 18 -17.43 -14.94 -11.22
CA SER A 18 -16.73 -14.45 -10.02
C SER A 18 -16.36 -15.58 -9.07
N SER A 19 -17.11 -16.68 -9.06
CA SER A 19 -16.84 -17.85 -8.21
C SER A 19 -15.79 -18.80 -8.80
N LEU A 20 -15.58 -18.78 -10.13
CA LEU A 20 -14.58 -19.58 -10.85
C LEU A 20 -13.15 -19.00 -10.81
N LYS A 21 -12.96 -17.76 -10.33
CA LYS A 21 -11.63 -17.12 -10.21
C LYS A 21 -10.79 -17.59 -9.02
N LYS A 22 -11.21 -18.66 -8.34
CA LYS A 22 -10.46 -19.36 -7.29
C LYS A 22 -10.10 -20.79 -7.71
N GLU A 23 -9.83 -21.02 -9.00
CA GLU A 23 -8.96 -22.11 -9.42
C GLU A 23 -7.62 -21.92 -8.68
N GLN A 24 -7.50 -22.64 -7.57
CA GLN A 24 -6.32 -22.57 -6.74
C GLN A 24 -5.23 -23.26 -7.54
N PHE A 25 -4.28 -22.48 -8.02
CA PHE A 25 -2.97 -22.98 -8.41
C PHE A 25 -2.35 -23.59 -7.15
N MET A 26 -2.74 -24.81 -6.81
CA MET A 26 -2.12 -25.63 -5.79
C MET A 26 -0.82 -26.10 -6.42
N PRO A 27 0.33 -25.53 -6.03
CA PRO A 27 1.57 -26.02 -6.59
C PRO A 27 1.73 -27.48 -6.14
N ILE A 28 2.17 -28.31 -7.07
CA ILE A 28 2.36 -29.76 -6.86
C ILE A 28 3.27 -30.02 -5.64
N LEU A 29 4.22 -29.10 -5.39
CA LEU A 29 5.16 -29.17 -4.29
C LEU A 29 4.62 -28.50 -3.02
N HIS A 30 4.66 -29.24 -1.91
CA HIS A 30 4.28 -28.75 -0.58
C HIS A 30 5.09 -27.51 -0.13
N ALA A 31 6.37 -27.40 -0.53
CA ALA A 31 7.21 -26.22 -0.24
C ALA A 31 6.65 -24.94 -0.90
N SER A 32 6.26 -25.03 -2.18
CA SER A 32 5.71 -23.91 -2.93
C SER A 32 4.39 -23.42 -2.34
N TYR A 33 3.52 -24.31 -1.87
CA TYR A 33 2.26 -23.91 -1.22
C TYR A 33 2.53 -23.10 0.06
N LYS A 34 3.50 -23.53 0.87
CA LYS A 34 3.91 -22.81 2.09
C LYS A 34 4.44 -21.42 1.76
N ASP A 35 5.21 -21.29 0.69
CA ASP A 35 5.81 -20.01 0.32
C ASP A 35 4.80 -19.02 -0.26
N ILE A 36 3.82 -19.48 -1.04
CA ILE A 36 2.67 -18.66 -1.47
C ILE A 36 1.92 -18.12 -0.25
N LYS A 37 1.60 -18.97 0.73
CA LYS A 37 0.92 -18.55 1.97
C LYS A 37 1.72 -17.52 2.77
N LYS A 38 3.03 -17.73 2.91
CA LYS A 38 3.93 -16.77 3.58
C LYS A 38 4.01 -15.45 2.81
N SER A 39 4.11 -15.51 1.49
CA SER A 39 4.20 -14.35 0.60
C SER A 39 2.93 -13.50 0.70
N ALA A 40 1.75 -14.11 0.63
CA ALA A 40 0.48 -13.41 0.79
C ALA A 40 0.39 -12.66 2.14
N LYS A 41 0.80 -13.31 3.25
CA LYS A 41 0.82 -12.68 4.58
C LYS A 41 1.84 -11.52 4.67
N LYS A 42 2.97 -11.62 3.97
CA LYS A 42 3.96 -10.52 3.90
C LYS A 42 3.45 -9.37 3.04
N ALA A 43 2.82 -9.68 1.90
CA ALA A 43 2.26 -8.69 0.96
C ALA A 43 1.21 -7.79 1.63
N LEU A 44 0.26 -8.37 2.38
CA LEU A 44 -0.76 -7.59 3.10
C LEU A 44 -0.15 -6.62 4.12
N ARG A 45 0.85 -7.08 4.88
CA ARG A 45 1.59 -6.24 5.85
C ARG A 45 2.35 -5.11 5.16
N ASN A 46 3.05 -5.42 4.07
CA ASN A 46 3.81 -4.44 3.30
C ASN A 46 2.89 -3.41 2.65
N GLN A 47 1.74 -3.84 2.13
CA GLN A 47 0.75 -2.96 1.51
C GLN A 47 0.21 -1.94 2.51
N SER A 48 -0.18 -2.38 3.71
CA SER A 48 -0.70 -1.49 4.77
C SER A 48 0.32 -0.41 5.15
N VAL A 49 1.56 -0.80 5.46
CA VAL A 49 2.62 0.16 5.83
C VAL A 49 2.95 1.11 4.67
N GLN A 50 3.00 0.61 3.44
CA GLN A 50 3.25 1.46 2.28
C GLN A 50 2.11 2.45 2.02
N SER A 51 0.85 2.05 2.23
CA SER A 51 -0.30 2.95 2.10
C SER A 51 -0.27 4.03 3.18
N GLU A 52 0.03 3.67 4.43
CA GLU A 52 0.15 4.62 5.54
C GLU A 52 1.23 5.68 5.23
N LEU A 53 2.44 5.25 4.84
CA LEU A 53 3.52 6.17 4.47
C LEU A 53 3.15 7.12 3.33
N LYS A 54 2.39 6.63 2.33
CA LYS A 54 1.91 7.47 1.22
C LYS A 54 0.90 8.51 1.72
N THR A 55 -0.02 8.14 2.60
CA THR A 55 -1.01 9.04 3.19
C THR A 55 -0.33 10.13 4.02
N GLU A 56 0.60 9.76 4.90
CA GLU A 56 1.33 10.73 5.73
C GLU A 56 2.21 11.67 4.90
N THR A 57 2.76 11.17 3.78
CA THR A 57 3.49 12.02 2.83
C THR A 57 2.58 13.03 2.14
N LYS A 58 1.35 12.66 1.79
CA LYS A 58 0.38 13.61 1.21
C LYS A 58 0.01 14.70 2.21
N LYS A 59 -0.30 14.33 3.46
CA LYS A 59 -0.57 15.29 4.54
C LYS A 59 0.58 16.29 4.72
N PHE A 60 1.83 15.81 4.74
CA PHE A 60 2.99 16.69 4.79
C PHE A 60 3.04 17.69 3.62
N LEU A 61 2.79 17.24 2.40
CA LEU A 61 2.79 18.12 1.22
C LEU A 61 1.67 19.16 1.27
N GLU A 62 0.49 18.80 1.78
CA GLU A 62 -0.63 19.73 1.99
C GLU A 62 -0.30 20.81 3.02
N LEU A 63 0.35 20.44 4.13
CA LEU A 63 0.81 21.38 5.17
C LEU A 63 1.87 22.35 4.63
N VAL A 64 2.81 21.84 3.84
CA VAL A 64 3.83 22.66 3.16
C VAL A 64 3.16 23.64 2.19
N SER A 65 2.19 23.19 1.39
CA SER A 65 1.43 24.06 0.49
C SER A 65 0.63 25.13 1.24
N SER A 66 0.17 24.81 2.46
CA SER A 66 -0.61 25.72 3.31
C SER A 66 0.27 26.68 4.13
N LYS A 67 1.60 26.68 3.93
CA LYS A 67 2.60 27.51 4.64
C LYS A 67 2.61 27.37 6.17
N LYS A 68 2.12 26.25 6.71
CA LYS A 68 2.13 25.98 8.15
C LYS A 68 3.45 25.33 8.58
N MET A 69 4.47 26.14 8.79
CA MET A 69 5.84 25.66 8.99
C MET A 69 6.03 24.82 10.26
N GLU A 70 5.37 25.16 11.37
CA GLU A 70 5.52 24.44 12.63
C GLU A 70 4.84 23.06 12.58
N GLU A 71 3.62 22.98 12.03
CA GLU A 71 2.92 21.71 11.80
C GLU A 71 3.66 20.82 10.78
N ALA A 72 4.31 21.42 9.78
CA ALA A 72 5.10 20.66 8.80
C ALA A 72 6.37 20.03 9.43
N LYS A 73 7.03 20.70 10.38
CA LYS A 73 8.21 20.17 11.08
C LYS A 73 7.84 18.99 11.98
N THR A 74 6.76 19.09 12.74
CA THR A 74 6.29 17.99 13.61
C THR A 74 5.90 16.78 12.77
N GLN A 75 5.18 16.99 11.68
CA GLN A 75 4.81 15.93 10.74
C GLN A 75 6.03 15.30 10.07
N LEU A 76 7.07 16.09 9.73
CA LEU A 76 8.31 15.55 9.17
C LEU A 76 9.02 14.61 10.15
N ASN A 77 9.12 14.98 11.43
CA ASN A 77 9.73 14.13 12.46
C ASN A 77 8.98 12.80 12.62
N TYR A 78 7.65 12.85 12.63
CA TYR A 78 6.81 11.65 12.65
C TYR A 78 7.08 10.76 11.41
N LEU A 79 7.15 11.36 10.23
CA LEU A 79 7.35 10.65 8.98
C LEU A 79 8.75 10.00 8.89
N ILE A 80 9.79 10.67 9.41
CA ILE A 80 11.14 10.08 9.55
C ILE A 80 11.10 8.84 10.45
N SER A 81 10.46 8.94 11.62
CA SER A 81 10.31 7.79 12.53
C SER A 81 9.60 6.60 11.86
N GLN A 82 8.53 6.86 11.12
CA GLN A 82 7.79 5.80 10.41
C GLN A 82 8.63 5.19 9.26
N LEU A 83 9.43 5.99 8.54
CA LEU A 83 10.35 5.50 7.51
C LEU A 83 11.45 4.61 8.11
N ASP A 84 12.02 5.00 9.25
CA ASP A 84 13.03 4.20 9.93
C ASP A 84 12.46 2.90 10.50
N LYS A 85 11.23 2.92 11.03
CA LYS A 85 10.53 1.68 11.42
C LYS A 85 10.31 0.76 10.22
N ALA A 86 9.91 1.31 9.06
CA ALA A 86 9.71 0.53 7.85
C ALA A 86 11.03 -0.06 7.30
N LYS A 87 12.13 0.67 7.46
CA LYS A 87 13.50 0.19 7.19
C LYS A 87 13.86 -0.97 8.11
N SER A 88 13.73 -0.81 9.43
CA SER A 88 14.06 -1.85 10.41
C SER A 88 13.22 -3.12 10.24
N LYS A 89 11.96 -2.99 9.81
CA LYS A 89 11.07 -4.13 9.48
C LYS A 89 11.38 -4.80 8.13
N GLY A 90 12.36 -4.31 7.37
CA GLY A 90 12.74 -4.84 6.06
C GLY A 90 11.70 -4.61 4.96
N ILE A 91 10.77 -3.66 5.15
CA ILE A 91 9.72 -3.33 4.17
C ILE A 91 10.29 -2.40 3.09
N LEU A 92 11.23 -1.54 3.47
CA LEU A 92 11.97 -0.64 2.58
C LEU A 92 13.46 -0.94 2.67
N HIS A 93 14.15 -0.90 1.53
CA HIS A 93 15.61 -0.93 1.52
C HIS A 93 16.19 0.35 2.14
N ASN A 94 17.34 0.23 2.82
CA ASN A 94 18.05 1.32 3.50
C ASN A 94 18.18 2.56 2.60
N ASN A 95 18.69 2.39 1.38
CA ASN A 95 18.89 3.50 0.45
C ASN A 95 17.57 4.14 -0.01
N THR A 96 16.47 3.37 -0.06
CA THR A 96 15.15 3.91 -0.41
C THR A 96 14.60 4.77 0.72
N ALA A 97 14.78 4.37 1.97
CA ALA A 97 14.43 5.19 3.13
C ALA A 97 15.25 6.49 3.14
N SER A 98 16.59 6.41 3.02
CA SER A 98 17.47 7.58 2.99
C SER A 98 17.15 8.56 1.85
N ARG A 99 16.86 8.07 0.64
CA ARG A 99 16.42 8.92 -0.48
C ARG A 99 15.12 9.65 -0.19
N LYS A 100 14.15 8.99 0.45
CA LYS A 100 12.87 9.62 0.81
C LYS A 100 13.08 10.71 1.85
N ILE A 101 13.85 10.44 2.91
CA ILE A 101 14.18 11.42 3.95
C ILE A 101 14.85 12.66 3.33
N SER A 102 15.88 12.47 2.50
CA SER A 102 16.57 13.56 1.82
C SER A 102 15.63 14.41 0.96
N ARG A 103 14.71 13.79 0.21
CA ARG A 103 13.73 14.50 -0.62
C ARG A 103 12.74 15.33 0.19
N LEU A 104 12.28 14.81 1.32
CA LEU A 104 11.34 15.52 2.21
C LEU A 104 12.02 16.71 2.90
N MET A 105 13.24 16.52 3.38
CA MET A 105 14.05 17.61 3.95
C MET A 105 14.32 18.71 2.93
N LYS A 106 14.65 18.36 1.68
CA LYS A 106 14.83 19.33 0.59
C LYS A 106 13.55 20.13 0.33
N LYS A 107 12.38 19.47 0.34
CA LYS A 107 11.09 20.15 0.16
C LYS A 107 10.79 21.14 1.28
N LEU A 108 11.07 20.78 2.54
CA LEU A 108 10.92 21.71 3.67
C LEU A 108 11.86 22.91 3.55
N LYS A 109 13.12 22.69 3.16
CA LYS A 109 14.10 23.77 3.00
C LYS A 109 13.79 24.72 1.82
N ALA A 110 13.18 24.18 0.76
CA ALA A 110 12.83 24.95 -0.43
C ALA A 110 11.52 25.75 -0.29
N SER A 111 10.75 25.51 0.78
CA SER A 111 9.45 26.16 1.03
C SER A 111 9.56 27.29 2.05
#